data_AF-A0A9P6NH10-F1
#
_entry.id   AF-A0A9P6NH10-F1
#
_cell.length_a   1.000
_cell.length_b   1.000
_cell.length_c   1.000
_cell.angle_alpha   90.00
_cell.angle_beta   90.00
_cell.angle_gamma   90.00
#
_symmetry.space_group_name_H-M   'P 1'
#
loop_
_entity.id
_entity.type
_entity.pdbx_description
1 polymer ?
#
loop_
_entity_poly.entity_id
_entity_poly.type
_entity_poly.pdbx_seq_one_letter_code
_entity_poly.pdbx_strand_id
1 'polypeptide(L)'
;MRSRFQIRLQHIRYSTLTIPQPTPAALPPPNGCPSSTRQQLPIYLRYANNPSELNIRLQQLCLRPDGGLDAAIKLVKSSSIQVATVSVWTQLLQHVVQANRFSFVYKLFLEMKRRAIQPDAQFYVTFFASLAKCPPSKTITLARLQSLWTDTEPLLHSLAHLNRTALVNAYLHCLTSHGHAQAAFDLFETLPPRTIDSVTVSQMLKPLTSSHAPADRDRARSLWQRLGSTLDLDVRATMSFAALFLRSPDRADQKLAIEILESRLGLSLGPNYRFWAPPTKTGPLGKQIRFDAGSLSSLLRMLLGMRKYSVICRLWVQVVANRDLYLERDALDFVHCGLAMVAMGKCDGIDDVEALLVWMLESKKKKLLPRTDTLDKAMQAAWETNNLSASLRILHAFTHIPHDNILPATDLTMPLLSAAQTCPLKPSTRALCTLLQTAQSVGTARALERALLALSRVGCALLQTETEARAAHEVERREIRSSTGVSVASFDLSFERYWRRQYIWILTDVLDRVGRKKDDEGQWKSWRDRIDKHLEVSGDVEFRTRIEARSMGEKVSIEAGKDDRPQRRQKSRISKARSDESGKSLFL
;
A
#
# COMPACT_ATOMS: atom_id res chain seq x y z
N MET A 1 -6.22 36.27 7.33
CA MET A 1 -6.75 35.68 8.57
C MET A 1 -6.02 34.36 8.86
N ARG A 2 -4.92 34.38 9.62
CA ARG A 2 -4.20 33.18 10.07
C ARG A 2 -4.71 32.81 11.47
N SER A 3 -5.76 31.98 11.55
CA SER A 3 -6.17 31.39 12.82
C SER A 3 -5.28 30.18 13.09
N ARG A 4 -4.38 30.30 14.07
CA ARG A 4 -3.53 29.20 14.56
C ARG A 4 -4.42 28.23 15.34
N PHE A 5 -4.78 27.10 14.72
CA PHE A 5 -5.39 25.98 15.43
C PHE A 5 -4.29 25.20 16.15
N GLN A 6 -4.16 25.45 17.45
CA GLN A 6 -3.24 24.73 18.33
C GLN A 6 -3.92 23.40 18.71
N ILE A 7 -3.41 22.27 18.19
CA ILE A 7 -3.88 20.94 18.56
C ILE A 7 -3.44 20.66 20.00
N ARG A 8 -4.35 20.83 20.97
CA ARG A 8 -4.14 20.33 22.34
C ARG A 8 -4.42 18.83 22.37
N LEU A 9 -3.37 18.03 22.28
CA LEU A 9 -3.41 16.60 22.61
C LEU A 9 -3.60 16.47 24.14
N GLN A 10 -4.80 16.06 24.57
CA GLN A 10 -5.04 15.72 25.97
C GLN A 10 -4.50 14.31 26.26
N HIS A 11 -3.54 14.21 27.19
CA HIS A 11 -2.99 12.95 27.66
C HIS A 11 -4.05 12.13 28.42
N ILE A 12 -4.55 11.06 27.79
CA ILE A 12 -5.34 10.02 28.45
C ILE A 12 -4.37 9.05 29.11
N ARG A 13 -4.27 9.08 30.45
CA ARG A 13 -3.51 8.12 31.24
C ARG A 13 -4.30 6.81 31.36
N TYR A 14 -3.78 5.72 30.80
CA TYR A 14 -4.27 4.37 31.06
C TYR A 14 -3.44 3.75 32.19
N SER A 15 -4.08 3.47 33.33
CA SER A 15 -3.51 2.70 34.42
C SER A 15 -3.53 1.21 34.07
N THR A 16 -2.35 0.60 33.90
CA THR A 16 -2.20 -0.84 33.69
C THR A 16 -2.21 -1.57 35.02
N LEU A 17 -3.24 -2.39 35.27
CA LEU A 17 -3.28 -3.39 36.33
C LEU A 17 -2.46 -4.61 35.91
N THR A 18 -1.39 -4.88 36.65
CA THR A 18 -0.51 -6.03 36.47
C THR A 18 -1.10 -7.25 37.16
N ILE A 19 -1.49 -8.28 36.39
CA ILE A 19 -1.91 -9.58 36.93
C ILE A 19 -0.70 -10.53 36.91
N PRO A 20 -0.34 -11.19 38.02
CA PRO A 20 0.77 -12.14 38.06
C PRO A 20 0.40 -13.46 37.35
N GLN A 21 1.28 -13.95 36.49
CA GLN A 21 1.17 -15.27 35.87
C GLN A 21 1.72 -16.37 36.79
N PRO A 22 1.07 -17.54 36.86
CA PRO A 22 1.59 -18.69 37.59
C PRO A 22 2.64 -19.47 36.77
N THR A 23 3.71 -19.86 37.45
CA THR A 23 4.83 -20.66 36.96
C THR A 23 4.40 -22.11 36.68
N PRO A 24 4.71 -22.71 35.52
CA PRO A 24 4.39 -24.11 35.26
C PRO A 24 5.40 -25.06 35.92
N ALA A 25 4.89 -26.05 36.65
CA ALA A 25 5.67 -27.12 37.26
C ALA A 25 6.20 -28.12 36.22
N ALA A 26 7.47 -28.49 36.36
CA ALA A 26 8.15 -29.45 35.51
C ALA A 26 7.67 -30.89 35.76
N LEU A 27 7.35 -31.63 34.70
CA LEU A 27 7.08 -33.06 34.73
C LEU A 27 8.37 -33.87 34.52
N PRO A 28 8.52 -35.04 35.18
CA PRO A 28 9.67 -35.92 34.99
C PRO A 28 9.62 -36.68 33.65
N PRO A 29 10.77 -37.15 33.14
CA PRO A 29 10.86 -37.83 31.85
C PRO A 29 10.27 -39.25 31.91
N PRO A 30 9.65 -39.76 30.82
CA PRO A 30 9.12 -41.11 30.80
C PRO A 30 10.23 -42.14 30.57
N ASN A 31 10.28 -43.13 31.45
CA ASN A 31 11.12 -44.32 31.36
C ASN A 31 10.76 -45.16 30.13
N GLY A 32 11.80 -45.65 29.45
CA GLY A 32 11.70 -46.49 28.28
C GLY A 32 11.12 -47.88 28.55
N CYS A 33 10.42 -48.41 27.56
CA CYS A 33 10.16 -49.84 27.42
C CYS A 33 10.11 -50.24 25.93
N PRO A 34 10.36 -51.52 25.63
CA PRO A 34 11.10 -51.94 24.45
C PRO A 34 10.21 -52.17 23.23
N SER A 35 10.86 -52.06 22.07
CA SER A 35 10.37 -52.36 20.74
C SER A 35 9.86 -53.79 20.62
N SER A 36 8.55 -53.98 20.71
CA SER A 36 7.88 -55.15 20.13
C SER A 36 7.32 -54.77 18.77
N THR A 37 7.89 -55.36 17.72
CA THR A 37 7.43 -55.29 16.33
C THR A 37 6.11 -56.04 16.18
N ARG A 38 5.03 -55.52 16.78
CA ARG A 38 3.67 -55.92 16.43
C ARG A 38 3.35 -55.25 15.10
N GLN A 39 3.11 -56.04 14.06
CA GLN A 39 2.49 -55.58 12.82
C GLN A 39 1.19 -54.86 13.19
N GLN A 40 1.26 -53.54 13.30
CA GLN A 40 0.09 -52.70 13.40
C GLN A 40 -0.61 -52.81 12.04
N LEU A 41 -1.68 -53.60 11.99
CA LEU A 41 -2.72 -53.38 11.00
C LEU A 41 -2.97 -51.86 10.97
N PRO A 42 -2.89 -51.21 9.80
CA PRO A 42 -2.84 -49.77 9.73
C PRO A 42 -4.04 -49.18 10.49
N ILE A 43 -3.74 -48.35 11.49
CA ILE A 43 -4.70 -47.58 12.30
C ILE A 43 -5.67 -46.75 11.41
N TYR A 44 -5.43 -46.68 10.10
CA TYR A 44 -6.27 -46.06 9.07
C TYR A 44 -7.66 -46.70 8.85
N LEU A 45 -7.96 -47.90 9.36
CA LEU A 45 -9.26 -48.57 9.09
C LEU A 45 -10.33 -48.38 10.17
N ARG A 46 -9.97 -47.95 11.40
CA ARG A 46 -10.97 -47.81 12.50
C ARG A 46 -11.82 -46.55 12.46
N TYR A 47 -11.43 -45.57 11.65
CA TYR A 47 -12.09 -44.24 11.59
C TYR A 47 -12.98 -44.10 10.34
N ALA A 48 -13.24 -45.20 9.65
CA ALA A 48 -13.92 -45.25 8.35
C ALA A 48 -15.46 -45.16 8.45
N ASN A 49 -16.02 -44.64 9.55
CA ASN A 49 -17.48 -44.57 9.73
C ASN A 49 -18.01 -43.17 10.05
N ASN A 50 -17.17 -42.16 10.37
CA ASN A 50 -17.67 -40.83 10.75
C ASN A 50 -17.05 -39.70 9.91
N PRO A 51 -17.84 -38.91 9.15
CA PRO A 51 -17.34 -37.80 8.35
C PRO A 51 -16.68 -36.69 9.18
N SER A 52 -17.13 -36.45 10.41
CA SER A 52 -16.57 -35.43 11.30
C SER A 52 -15.15 -35.79 11.75
N GLU A 53 -14.89 -37.06 12.06
CA GLU A 53 -13.55 -37.54 12.42
C GLU A 53 -12.59 -37.43 11.24
N LEU A 54 -13.06 -37.75 10.03
CA LEU A 54 -12.28 -37.59 8.81
C LEU A 54 -11.90 -36.12 8.58
N ASN A 55 -12.82 -35.17 8.81
CA ASN A 55 -12.54 -33.74 8.73
C ASN A 55 -11.51 -33.27 9.76
N ILE A 56 -11.62 -33.69 11.02
CA ILE A 56 -10.63 -33.37 12.06
C ILE A 56 -9.25 -33.91 11.67
N ARG A 57 -9.20 -35.14 11.16
CA ARG A 57 -7.93 -35.76 10.76
C ARG A 57 -7.33 -35.07 9.55
N LEU A 58 -8.16 -34.63 8.61
CA LEU A 58 -7.76 -33.85 7.46
C LEU A 58 -7.09 -32.54 7.90
N GLN A 59 -7.70 -31.81 8.86
CA GLN A 59 -7.07 -30.62 9.44
C GLN A 59 -5.72 -30.94 10.07
N GLN A 60 -5.66 -31.99 10.89
CA GLN A 60 -4.42 -32.41 11.55
C GLN A 60 -3.31 -32.75 10.55
N LEU A 61 -3.64 -33.41 9.43
CA LEU A 61 -2.67 -33.72 8.38
C LEU A 61 -2.22 -32.48 7.63
N CYS A 62 -3.13 -31.55 7.34
CA CYS A 62 -2.81 -30.29 6.65
C CYS A 62 -1.99 -29.32 7.52
N LEU A 63 -2.08 -29.40 8.86
CA LEU A 63 -1.29 -28.58 9.78
C LEU A 63 0.15 -29.09 9.99
N ARG A 64 0.50 -30.28 9.48
CA ARG A 64 1.87 -30.80 9.64
C ARG A 64 2.87 -29.99 8.81
N PRO A 65 4.06 -29.65 9.37
CA PRO A 65 5.08 -28.86 8.67
C PRO A 65 5.64 -29.58 7.44
N ASP A 66 5.63 -30.91 7.41
CA ASP A 66 6.17 -31.74 6.32
C ASP A 66 5.30 -31.76 5.06
N GLY A 67 4.25 -30.93 4.98
CA GLY A 67 3.36 -30.88 3.82
C GLY A 67 2.46 -32.12 3.72
N GLY A 68 1.80 -32.49 4.82
CA GLY A 68 0.89 -33.66 4.90
C GLY A 68 -0.35 -33.62 3.98
N LEU A 69 -0.42 -32.66 3.05
CA LEU A 69 -1.50 -32.50 2.08
C LEU A 69 -1.61 -33.69 1.13
N ASP A 70 -0.50 -34.28 0.67
CA ASP A 70 -0.57 -35.47 -0.19
C ASP A 70 -1.14 -36.68 0.55
N ALA A 71 -0.81 -36.83 1.84
CA ALA A 71 -1.39 -37.85 2.70
C ALA A 71 -2.89 -37.58 2.93
N ALA A 72 -3.30 -36.33 3.13
CA ALA A 72 -4.71 -35.95 3.25
C ALA A 72 -5.50 -36.25 1.96
N ILE A 73 -4.94 -35.94 0.78
CA ILE A 73 -5.55 -36.27 -0.51
C ILE A 73 -5.69 -37.79 -0.66
N LYS A 74 -4.64 -38.56 -0.34
CA LYS A 74 -4.69 -40.03 -0.39
C LYS A 74 -5.73 -40.58 0.57
N LEU A 75 -5.82 -40.05 1.79
CA LEU A 75 -6.78 -40.47 2.82
C LEU A 75 -8.23 -40.27 2.35
N VAL A 76 -8.57 -39.08 1.83
CA VAL A 76 -9.93 -38.82 1.32
C VAL A 76 -10.23 -39.71 0.10
N LYS A 77 -9.25 -39.93 -0.77
CA LYS A 77 -9.40 -40.85 -1.91
C LYS A 77 -9.54 -42.32 -1.49
N SER A 78 -8.91 -42.77 -0.41
CA SER A 78 -9.09 -44.15 0.07
C SER A 78 -10.34 -44.34 0.92
N SER A 79 -10.97 -43.25 1.37
CA SER A 79 -12.17 -43.30 2.21
C SER A 79 -13.41 -43.72 1.43
N SER A 80 -14.33 -44.40 2.11
CA SER A 80 -15.62 -44.83 1.54
C SER A 80 -16.50 -43.62 1.19
N ILE A 81 -17.42 -43.80 0.24
CA ILE A 81 -18.34 -42.74 -0.23
C ILE A 81 -19.22 -42.21 0.93
N GLN A 82 -19.61 -43.09 1.86
CA GLN A 82 -20.44 -42.73 3.02
C GLN A 82 -19.73 -41.76 3.98
N VAL A 83 -18.40 -41.84 4.10
CA VAL A 83 -17.61 -40.98 4.99
C VAL A 83 -17.08 -39.75 4.27
N ALA A 84 -16.67 -39.91 3.01
CA ALA A 84 -16.14 -38.83 2.18
C ALA A 84 -17.27 -37.95 1.64
N THR A 85 -18.07 -37.38 2.55
CA THR A 85 -19.18 -36.48 2.25
C THR A 85 -18.73 -35.22 1.54
N VAL A 86 -19.66 -34.49 0.91
CA VAL A 86 -19.39 -33.22 0.22
C VAL A 86 -18.62 -32.23 1.10
N SER A 87 -18.95 -32.17 2.41
CA SER A 87 -18.24 -31.33 3.38
C SER A 87 -16.73 -31.65 3.45
N VAL A 88 -16.36 -32.93 3.44
CA VAL A 88 -14.96 -33.38 3.47
C VAL A 88 -14.23 -32.94 2.20
N TRP A 89 -14.87 -33.06 1.04
CA TRP A 89 -14.30 -32.60 -0.23
C TRP A 89 -14.15 -31.08 -0.29
N THR A 90 -15.16 -30.32 0.18
CA THR A 90 -15.10 -28.86 0.31
C THR A 90 -13.92 -28.44 1.18
N GLN A 91 -13.71 -29.11 2.31
CA GLN A 91 -12.62 -28.80 3.21
C GLN A 91 -11.25 -29.16 2.63
N LEU A 92 -11.13 -30.34 2.00
CA LEU A 92 -9.91 -30.73 1.28
C LEU A 92 -9.53 -29.68 0.23
N LEU A 93 -10.52 -29.19 -0.51
CA LEU A 93 -10.34 -28.16 -1.53
C LEU A 93 -9.78 -26.87 -0.95
N GLN A 94 -10.32 -26.40 0.17
CA GLN A 94 -9.84 -25.19 0.86
C GLN A 94 -8.36 -25.33 1.27
N HIS A 95 -7.96 -26.49 1.79
CA HIS A 95 -6.56 -26.74 2.16
C HIS A 95 -5.63 -26.83 0.95
N VAL A 96 -6.08 -27.40 -0.16
CA VAL A 96 -5.30 -27.42 -1.42
C VAL A 96 -5.03 -26.00 -1.93
N VAL A 97 -6.02 -25.11 -1.82
CA VAL A 97 -5.89 -23.70 -2.21
C VAL A 97 -4.97 -22.93 -1.26
N GLN A 98 -5.09 -23.15 0.05
CA GLN A 98 -4.20 -22.54 1.05
C GLN A 98 -2.73 -22.95 0.84
N ALA A 99 -2.49 -24.17 0.38
CA ALA A 99 -1.17 -24.66 0.00
C ALA A 99 -0.71 -24.24 -1.41
N ASN A 100 -1.46 -23.36 -2.09
CA ASN A 100 -1.19 -22.89 -3.46
C ASN A 100 -1.03 -24.01 -4.51
N ARG A 101 -1.63 -25.20 -4.30
CA ARG A 101 -1.57 -26.34 -5.23
C ARG A 101 -2.72 -26.32 -6.24
N PHE A 102 -2.83 -25.23 -7.00
CA PHE A 102 -3.95 -24.93 -7.89
C PHE A 102 -4.23 -26.00 -8.96
N SER A 103 -3.22 -26.74 -9.42
CA SER A 103 -3.37 -27.81 -10.42
C SER A 103 -4.21 -29.00 -9.94
N PHE A 104 -4.41 -29.15 -8.63
CA PHE A 104 -5.23 -30.20 -8.04
C PHE A 104 -6.69 -29.81 -7.83
N VAL A 105 -7.02 -28.53 -7.77
CA VAL A 105 -8.38 -28.03 -7.51
C VAL A 105 -9.39 -28.66 -8.47
N TYR A 106 -9.14 -28.54 -9.77
CA TYR A 106 -10.02 -29.11 -10.79
C TYR A 106 -9.98 -30.65 -10.82
N LYS A 107 -8.81 -31.26 -10.58
CA LYS A 107 -8.66 -32.73 -10.55
C LYS A 107 -9.47 -33.35 -9.40
N LEU A 108 -9.51 -32.69 -8.25
CA LEU A 108 -10.31 -33.13 -7.10
C LEU A 108 -11.81 -33.06 -7.39
N PHE A 109 -12.27 -32.03 -8.10
CA PHE A 109 -13.66 -31.96 -8.54
C PHE A 109 -14.03 -33.12 -9.48
N LEU A 110 -13.17 -33.46 -10.45
CA LEU A 110 -13.41 -34.63 -11.32
C LEU A 110 -13.40 -35.95 -10.54
N GLU A 111 -12.52 -36.09 -9.54
CA GLU A 111 -12.48 -37.26 -8.67
C GLU A 111 -13.79 -37.41 -7.87
N MET A 112 -14.32 -36.31 -7.33
CA MET A 112 -15.58 -36.29 -6.61
C MET A 112 -16.76 -36.69 -7.52
N LYS A 113 -16.83 -36.13 -8.74
CA LYS A 113 -17.84 -36.55 -9.75
C LYS A 113 -17.71 -38.03 -10.12
N ARG A 114 -16.49 -38.55 -10.27
CA ARG A 114 -16.25 -39.97 -10.58
C ARG A 114 -16.78 -40.91 -9.49
N ARG A 115 -16.81 -40.45 -8.25
CA ARG A 115 -17.35 -41.18 -7.09
C ARG A 115 -18.86 -41.03 -6.93
N ALA A 116 -19.53 -40.40 -7.89
CA ALA A 116 -20.96 -40.09 -7.85
C ALA A 116 -21.38 -39.27 -6.61
N ILE A 117 -20.45 -38.49 -6.03
CA ILE A 117 -20.76 -37.58 -4.94
C ILE A 117 -21.26 -36.27 -5.57
N GLN A 118 -22.53 -35.96 -5.35
CA GLN A 118 -23.16 -34.76 -5.90
C GLN A 118 -22.69 -33.52 -5.14
N PRO A 119 -22.07 -32.52 -5.81
CA PRO A 119 -21.73 -31.26 -5.17
C PRO A 119 -22.97 -30.49 -4.73
N ASP A 120 -22.90 -29.87 -3.55
CA ASP A 120 -23.90 -28.92 -3.09
C ASP A 120 -23.53 -27.47 -3.49
N ALA A 121 -24.43 -26.53 -3.23
CA ALA A 121 -24.21 -25.13 -3.56
C ALA A 121 -22.98 -24.54 -2.85
N GLN A 122 -22.74 -24.94 -1.60
CA GLN A 122 -21.61 -24.45 -0.80
C GLN A 122 -20.26 -24.94 -1.35
N PHE A 123 -20.23 -26.17 -1.85
CA PHE A 123 -19.10 -26.71 -2.60
C PHE A 123 -18.84 -25.85 -3.83
N TYR A 124 -19.86 -25.53 -4.64
CA TYR A 124 -19.69 -24.71 -5.84
C TYR A 124 -19.22 -23.28 -5.53
N VAL A 125 -19.75 -22.64 -4.48
CA VAL A 125 -19.25 -21.33 -4.00
C VAL A 125 -17.76 -21.42 -3.69
N THR A 126 -17.36 -22.42 -2.91
CA THR A 126 -15.95 -22.66 -2.54
C THR A 126 -15.10 -22.98 -3.77
N PHE A 127 -15.64 -23.77 -4.70
CA PHE A 127 -14.95 -24.21 -5.90
C PHE A 127 -14.70 -23.08 -6.88
N PHE A 128 -15.69 -22.24 -7.17
CA PHE A 128 -15.48 -21.05 -8.00
C PHE A 128 -14.55 -20.04 -7.33
N ALA A 129 -14.67 -19.81 -6.02
CA ALA A 129 -13.72 -18.97 -5.28
C ALA A 129 -12.29 -19.53 -5.30
N SER A 130 -12.15 -20.86 -5.31
CA SER A 130 -10.87 -21.56 -5.43
C SER A 130 -10.28 -21.41 -6.83
N LEU A 131 -11.11 -21.61 -7.86
CA LEU A 131 -10.71 -21.41 -9.26
C LEU A 131 -10.33 -19.95 -9.53
N ALA A 132 -11.01 -18.97 -8.92
CA ALA A 132 -10.68 -17.55 -9.05
C ALA A 132 -9.29 -17.17 -8.51
N LYS A 133 -8.71 -18.00 -7.62
CA LYS A 133 -7.33 -17.84 -7.11
C LYS A 133 -6.30 -18.56 -7.97
N CYS A 134 -6.72 -19.52 -8.80
CA CYS A 134 -5.82 -20.21 -9.71
C CYS A 134 -5.31 -19.22 -10.76
N PRO A 135 -4.01 -19.24 -11.11
CA PRO A 135 -3.51 -18.46 -12.23
C PRO A 135 -4.20 -18.90 -13.54
N PRO A 136 -4.29 -18.01 -14.54
CA PRO A 136 -4.88 -18.35 -15.83
C PRO A 136 -4.15 -19.56 -16.42
N SER A 137 -4.92 -20.58 -16.79
CA SER A 137 -4.41 -21.86 -17.27
C SER A 137 -5.20 -22.31 -18.49
N LYS A 138 -4.55 -22.98 -19.44
CA LYS A 138 -5.22 -23.63 -20.59
C LYS A 138 -6.32 -24.62 -20.16
N THR A 139 -6.28 -25.08 -18.90
CA THR A 139 -7.27 -26.01 -18.35
C THR A 139 -8.56 -25.34 -17.88
N ILE A 140 -8.56 -24.02 -17.66
CA ILE A 140 -9.72 -23.25 -17.20
C ILE A 140 -10.14 -22.35 -18.36
N THR A 141 -10.95 -22.89 -19.26
CA THR A 141 -11.50 -22.17 -20.41
C THR A 141 -12.90 -21.65 -20.11
N LEU A 142 -13.33 -20.61 -20.83
CA LEU A 142 -14.68 -20.06 -20.72
C LEU A 142 -15.77 -21.14 -20.89
N ALA A 143 -15.67 -21.98 -21.93
CA ALA A 143 -16.62 -23.06 -22.18
C ALA A 143 -16.73 -24.04 -21.00
N ARG A 144 -15.62 -24.30 -20.32
CA ARG A 144 -15.60 -25.15 -19.14
C ARG A 144 -16.25 -24.48 -17.94
N LEU A 145 -15.99 -23.19 -17.73
CA LEU A 145 -16.64 -22.41 -16.70
C LEU A 145 -18.16 -22.29 -16.94
N GLN A 146 -18.59 -22.15 -18.19
CA GLN A 146 -20.00 -22.14 -18.58
C GLN A 146 -20.66 -23.50 -18.33
N SER A 147 -20.02 -24.61 -18.74
CA SER A 147 -20.51 -25.96 -18.43
C SER A 147 -20.64 -26.20 -16.92
N LEU A 148 -19.66 -25.74 -16.12
CA LEU A 148 -19.76 -25.82 -14.66
C LEU A 148 -20.90 -24.98 -14.10
N TRP A 149 -21.21 -23.83 -14.72
CA TRP A 149 -22.32 -22.98 -14.31
C TRP A 149 -23.66 -23.64 -14.63
N THR A 150 -23.82 -24.23 -15.82
CA THR A 150 -25.01 -25.00 -16.19
C THR A 150 -25.26 -26.15 -15.21
N ASP A 151 -24.21 -26.84 -14.75
CA ASP A 151 -24.33 -27.88 -13.70
C ASP A 151 -24.93 -27.32 -12.39
N THR A 152 -24.84 -26.00 -12.13
CA THR A 152 -25.38 -25.36 -10.91
C THR A 152 -26.80 -24.80 -11.06
N GLU A 153 -27.33 -24.67 -12.28
CA GLU A 153 -28.66 -24.12 -12.52
C GLU A 153 -29.79 -24.84 -11.78
N PRO A 154 -29.83 -26.19 -11.72
CA PRO A 154 -30.83 -26.90 -10.93
C PRO A 154 -30.79 -26.54 -9.44
N LEU A 155 -29.59 -26.29 -8.91
CA LEU A 155 -29.41 -25.90 -7.51
C LEU A 155 -29.93 -24.49 -7.26
N LEU A 156 -29.72 -23.54 -8.20
CA LEU A 156 -30.13 -22.14 -8.06
C LEU A 156 -31.63 -21.98 -7.76
N HIS A 157 -32.49 -22.82 -8.35
CA HIS A 157 -33.94 -22.79 -8.12
C HIS A 157 -34.33 -23.22 -6.70
N SER A 158 -33.58 -24.15 -6.10
CA SER A 158 -33.84 -24.68 -4.75
C SER A 158 -33.29 -23.83 -3.61
N LEU A 159 -32.32 -22.94 -3.90
CA LEU A 159 -31.60 -22.20 -2.88
C LEU A 159 -32.35 -20.96 -2.38
N ALA A 160 -32.21 -20.71 -1.08
CA ALA A 160 -32.51 -19.42 -0.49
C ALA A 160 -31.70 -18.29 -1.17
N HIS A 161 -32.28 -17.09 -1.20
CA HIS A 161 -31.74 -15.92 -1.90
C HIS A 161 -30.26 -15.63 -1.56
N LEU A 162 -29.88 -15.67 -0.27
CA LEU A 162 -28.50 -15.40 0.17
C LEU A 162 -27.48 -16.38 -0.45
N ASN A 163 -27.81 -17.67 -0.49
CA ASN A 163 -26.94 -18.69 -1.07
C ASN A 163 -26.86 -18.55 -2.59
N ARG A 164 -27.96 -18.13 -3.23
CA ARG A 164 -27.99 -17.80 -4.67
C ARG A 164 -27.03 -16.66 -4.99
N THR A 165 -27.10 -15.54 -4.25
CA THR A 165 -26.21 -14.40 -4.45
C THR A 165 -24.74 -14.75 -4.20
N ALA A 166 -24.43 -15.55 -3.17
CA ALA A 166 -23.07 -16.01 -2.91
C ALA A 166 -22.49 -16.84 -4.06
N LEU A 167 -23.30 -17.75 -4.64
CA LEU A 167 -22.89 -18.59 -5.76
C LEU A 167 -22.66 -17.78 -7.05
N VAL A 168 -23.57 -16.86 -7.37
CA VAL A 168 -23.43 -15.93 -8.50
C VAL A 168 -22.17 -15.08 -8.33
N ASN A 169 -21.94 -14.50 -7.13
CA ASN A 169 -20.77 -13.68 -6.84
C ASN A 169 -19.45 -14.47 -6.96
N ALA A 170 -19.43 -15.73 -6.52
CA ALA A 170 -18.27 -16.59 -6.67
C ALA A 170 -17.97 -16.89 -8.15
N TYR A 171 -19.01 -17.13 -8.96
CA TYR A 171 -18.85 -17.37 -10.38
C TYR A 171 -18.41 -16.12 -11.15
N LEU A 172 -19.01 -14.95 -10.90
CA LEU A 172 -18.57 -13.67 -11.45
C LEU A 172 -17.11 -13.36 -11.07
N HIS A 173 -16.73 -13.63 -9.83
CA HIS A 173 -15.35 -13.48 -9.40
C HIS A 173 -14.42 -14.42 -10.19
N CYS A 174 -14.85 -15.66 -10.45
CA CYS A 174 -14.09 -16.61 -11.26
C CYS A 174 -13.91 -16.12 -12.69
N LEU A 175 -14.99 -15.69 -13.36
CA LEU A 175 -14.92 -15.16 -14.73
C LEU A 175 -13.99 -13.95 -14.84
N THR A 176 -14.11 -13.01 -13.90
CA THR A 176 -13.28 -11.79 -13.90
C THR A 176 -11.81 -12.08 -13.61
N SER A 177 -11.49 -12.99 -12.69
CA SER A 177 -10.10 -13.42 -12.41
C SER A 177 -9.42 -14.11 -13.59
N HIS A 178 -10.18 -14.82 -14.43
CA HIS A 178 -9.67 -15.49 -15.64
C HIS A 178 -9.73 -14.62 -16.90
N GLY A 179 -10.02 -13.32 -16.77
CA GLY A 179 -10.04 -12.37 -17.89
C GLY A 179 -11.28 -12.47 -18.78
N HIS A 180 -12.31 -13.23 -18.39
CA HIS A 180 -13.57 -13.34 -19.13
C HIS A 180 -14.57 -12.25 -18.71
N ALA A 181 -14.12 -10.98 -18.73
CA ALA A 181 -14.91 -9.85 -18.25
C ALA A 181 -16.23 -9.70 -19.03
N GLN A 182 -16.24 -9.89 -20.35
CA GLN A 182 -17.45 -9.75 -21.16
C GLN A 182 -18.55 -10.75 -20.73
N ALA A 183 -18.21 -12.03 -20.58
CA ALA A 183 -19.16 -13.04 -20.13
C ALA A 183 -19.69 -12.75 -18.72
N ALA A 184 -18.88 -12.14 -17.85
CA ALA A 184 -19.34 -11.69 -16.54
C ALA A 184 -20.36 -10.54 -16.65
N PHE A 185 -20.16 -9.60 -17.58
CA PHE A 185 -21.13 -8.54 -17.86
C PHE A 185 -22.42 -9.09 -18.46
N ASP A 186 -22.32 -10.00 -19.42
CA ASP A 186 -23.50 -10.61 -20.04
C ASP A 186 -24.34 -11.33 -18.97
N LEU A 187 -23.70 -12.10 -18.06
CA LEU A 187 -24.38 -12.69 -16.93
C LEU A 187 -25.00 -11.63 -16.01
N PHE A 188 -24.26 -10.58 -15.66
CA PHE A 188 -24.74 -9.49 -14.81
C PHE A 188 -25.97 -8.75 -15.39
N GLU A 189 -26.06 -8.59 -16.71
CA GLU A 189 -27.24 -8.02 -17.37
C GLU A 189 -28.48 -8.92 -17.25
N THR A 190 -28.29 -10.24 -17.21
CA THR A 190 -29.40 -11.19 -17.00
C THR A 190 -29.87 -11.30 -15.54
N LEU A 191 -29.08 -10.80 -14.58
CA LEU A 191 -29.42 -10.93 -13.16
C LEU A 191 -30.60 -10.02 -12.78
N PRO A 192 -31.59 -10.53 -12.02
CA PRO A 192 -32.65 -9.69 -11.49
C PRO A 192 -32.08 -8.67 -10.47
N PRO A 193 -32.65 -7.45 -10.36
CA PRO A 193 -32.12 -6.41 -9.46
C PRO A 193 -31.98 -6.87 -8.01
N ARG A 194 -32.85 -7.76 -7.55
CA ARG A 194 -32.83 -8.29 -6.17
C ARG A 194 -31.62 -9.16 -5.87
N THR A 195 -30.96 -9.77 -6.85
CA THR A 195 -29.78 -10.61 -6.61
C THR A 195 -28.48 -9.83 -6.57
N ILE A 196 -28.50 -8.56 -6.98
CA ILE A 196 -27.34 -7.70 -7.06
C ILE A 196 -27.08 -7.10 -5.68
N ASP A 197 -25.95 -7.46 -5.08
CA ASP A 197 -25.47 -6.85 -3.83
C ASP A 197 -24.20 -6.02 -4.08
N SER A 198 -23.69 -5.36 -3.03
CA SER A 198 -22.47 -4.56 -3.15
C SER A 198 -21.25 -5.40 -3.53
N VAL A 199 -21.24 -6.68 -3.19
CA VAL A 199 -20.17 -7.60 -3.54
C VAL A 199 -20.22 -7.90 -5.04
N THR A 200 -21.41 -8.14 -5.62
CA THR A 200 -21.63 -8.30 -7.07
C THR A 200 -21.05 -7.10 -7.82
N VAL A 201 -21.42 -5.89 -7.41
CA VAL A 201 -20.95 -4.64 -8.03
C VAL A 201 -19.44 -4.52 -7.90
N SER A 202 -18.88 -4.83 -6.74
CA SER A 202 -17.42 -4.83 -6.53
C SER A 202 -16.70 -5.81 -7.45
N GLN A 203 -17.26 -7.01 -7.71
CA GLN A 203 -16.65 -7.95 -8.67
C GLN A 203 -16.68 -7.41 -10.10
N MET A 204 -17.77 -6.77 -10.50
CA MET A 204 -17.90 -6.17 -11.84
C MET A 204 -17.00 -4.96 -12.04
N LEU A 205 -16.72 -4.20 -10.98
CA LEU A 205 -15.81 -3.05 -11.04
C LEU A 205 -14.34 -3.43 -11.16
N LYS A 206 -13.92 -4.59 -10.63
CA LYS A 206 -12.53 -5.05 -10.70
C LYS A 206 -11.94 -4.97 -12.12
N PRO A 207 -12.50 -5.65 -13.15
CA PRO A 207 -11.96 -5.59 -14.50
C PRO A 207 -11.95 -4.16 -15.08
N LEU A 208 -12.96 -3.36 -14.76
CA LEU A 208 -13.05 -1.97 -15.25
C LEU A 208 -11.97 -1.07 -14.61
N THR A 209 -11.63 -1.28 -13.34
CA THR A 209 -10.57 -0.53 -12.67
C THR A 209 -9.16 -0.93 -13.11
N SER A 210 -8.99 -2.13 -13.66
CA SER A 210 -7.70 -2.58 -14.21
C SER A 210 -7.45 -2.08 -15.64
N SER A 211 -8.52 -1.82 -16.39
CA SER A 211 -8.45 -1.30 -17.75
C SER A 211 -8.38 0.23 -17.77
N HIS A 212 -7.74 0.78 -18.80
CA HIS A 212 -7.69 2.21 -19.07
C HIS A 212 -8.58 2.63 -20.24
N ALA A 213 -9.29 1.67 -20.87
CA ALA A 213 -10.10 1.92 -22.05
C ALA A 213 -11.31 2.84 -21.74
N PRO A 214 -11.67 3.76 -22.64
CA PRO A 214 -12.82 4.64 -22.45
C PRO A 214 -14.15 3.87 -22.38
N ALA A 215 -14.31 2.79 -23.18
CA ALA A 215 -15.51 1.96 -23.18
C ALA A 215 -15.84 1.35 -21.80
N ASP A 216 -14.81 1.04 -21.00
CA ASP A 216 -15.01 0.52 -19.64
C ASP A 216 -15.55 1.57 -18.67
N ARG A 217 -15.28 2.86 -18.94
CA ARG A 217 -15.86 3.98 -18.18
C ARG A 217 -17.32 4.19 -18.51
N ASP A 218 -17.68 4.07 -19.79
CA ASP A 218 -19.08 4.13 -20.21
C ASP A 218 -19.88 2.97 -19.60
N ARG A 219 -19.30 1.76 -19.56
CA ARG A 219 -19.87 0.61 -18.85
C ARG A 219 -20.03 0.88 -17.36
N ALA A 220 -19.01 1.45 -16.70
CA ALA A 220 -19.10 1.85 -15.29
C ALA A 220 -20.21 2.89 -15.06
N ARG A 221 -20.41 3.83 -15.99
CA ARG A 221 -21.47 4.84 -15.93
C ARG A 221 -22.85 4.20 -16.07
N SER A 222 -23.04 3.30 -17.04
CA SER A 222 -24.29 2.54 -17.19
C SER A 222 -24.57 1.69 -15.95
N LEU A 223 -23.54 1.04 -15.38
CA LEU A 223 -23.64 0.30 -14.13
C LEU A 223 -24.09 1.21 -12.98
N TRP A 224 -23.47 2.38 -12.83
CA TRP A 224 -23.84 3.36 -11.81
C TRP A 224 -25.29 3.84 -11.96
N GLN A 225 -25.72 4.16 -13.19
CA GLN A 225 -27.09 4.58 -13.50
C GLN A 225 -28.11 3.47 -13.20
N ARG A 226 -27.80 2.21 -13.54
CA ARG A 226 -28.66 1.06 -13.26
C ARG A 226 -28.81 0.80 -11.77
N LEU A 227 -27.75 0.99 -10.99
CA LEU A 227 -27.78 0.81 -9.53
C LEU A 227 -28.54 1.94 -8.82
N GLY A 228 -28.54 3.15 -9.40
CA GLY A 228 -29.34 4.29 -8.92
C GLY A 228 -29.21 4.56 -7.42
N SER A 229 -30.31 4.97 -6.79
CA SER A 229 -30.45 5.10 -5.32
C SER A 229 -30.94 3.81 -4.65
N THR A 230 -31.17 2.74 -5.42
CA THR A 230 -31.86 1.53 -4.92
C THR A 230 -30.96 0.61 -4.11
N LEU A 231 -29.65 0.59 -4.43
CA LEU A 231 -28.68 -0.23 -3.72
C LEU A 231 -27.83 0.60 -2.75
N ASP A 232 -27.75 0.13 -1.52
CA ASP A 232 -26.77 0.58 -0.54
C ASP A 232 -25.41 -0.05 -0.85
N LEU A 233 -24.59 0.72 -1.55
CA LEU A 233 -23.21 0.33 -1.84
C LEU A 233 -22.35 0.45 -0.59
N ASP A 234 -21.53 -0.56 -0.37
CA ASP A 234 -20.47 -0.51 0.64
C ASP A 234 -19.42 0.53 0.27
N VAL A 235 -18.58 0.87 1.25
CA VAL A 235 -17.50 1.83 1.08
C VAL A 235 -16.58 1.38 -0.05
N ARG A 236 -16.28 0.08 -0.16
CA ARG A 236 -15.33 -0.44 -1.14
C ARG A 236 -15.83 -0.28 -2.58
N ALA A 237 -17.09 -0.61 -2.87
CA ALA A 237 -17.68 -0.40 -4.19
C ALA A 237 -17.75 1.08 -4.54
N THR A 238 -18.21 1.92 -3.61
CA THR A 238 -18.31 3.38 -3.77
C THR A 238 -16.95 3.98 -4.15
N MET A 239 -15.90 3.58 -3.43
CA MET A 239 -14.53 4.04 -3.67
C MET A 239 -13.97 3.53 -5.01
N SER A 240 -14.40 2.34 -5.44
CA SER A 240 -13.98 1.76 -6.72
C SER A 240 -14.58 2.51 -7.91
N PHE A 241 -15.85 2.93 -7.82
CA PHE A 241 -16.46 3.83 -8.80
C PHE A 241 -15.73 5.18 -8.84
N ALA A 242 -15.57 5.83 -7.69
CA ALA A 242 -14.91 7.13 -7.62
C ALA A 242 -13.48 7.06 -8.18
N ALA A 243 -12.71 6.03 -7.83
CA ALA A 243 -11.35 5.84 -8.33
C ALA A 243 -11.30 5.64 -9.85
N LEU A 244 -12.26 4.93 -10.42
CA LEU A 244 -12.36 4.72 -11.86
C LEU A 244 -12.59 6.04 -12.59
N PHE A 245 -13.57 6.84 -12.14
CA PHE A 245 -13.89 8.11 -12.78
C PHE A 245 -12.81 9.19 -12.58
N LEU A 246 -12.13 9.21 -11.42
CA LEU A 246 -11.03 10.15 -11.16
C LEU A 246 -9.78 9.92 -12.03
N ARG A 247 -9.60 8.71 -12.57
CA ARG A 247 -8.52 8.42 -13.53
C ARG A 247 -8.80 8.98 -14.91
N SER A 248 -10.05 9.35 -15.21
CA SER A 248 -10.42 9.96 -16.48
C SER A 248 -9.85 11.39 -16.58
N PRO A 249 -9.31 11.79 -17.74
CA PRO A 249 -8.94 13.19 -17.98
C PRO A 249 -10.17 14.11 -18.14
N ASP A 250 -11.36 13.54 -18.34
CA ASP A 250 -12.60 14.30 -18.50
C ASP A 250 -13.05 14.93 -17.16
N ARG A 251 -13.37 16.22 -17.21
CA ARG A 251 -13.89 16.97 -16.06
C ARG A 251 -15.27 16.50 -15.64
N ALA A 252 -16.10 16.01 -16.58
CA ALA A 252 -17.43 15.50 -16.25
C ALA A 252 -17.34 14.24 -15.37
N ASP A 253 -16.44 13.31 -15.72
CA ASP A 253 -16.16 12.13 -14.91
C ASP A 253 -15.60 12.49 -13.53
N GLN A 254 -14.68 13.44 -13.46
CA GLN A 254 -14.14 13.90 -12.17
C GLN A 254 -15.23 14.53 -11.29
N LYS A 255 -16.17 15.29 -11.88
CA LYS A 255 -17.32 15.85 -11.18
C LYS A 255 -18.25 14.76 -10.67
N LEU A 256 -18.54 13.74 -11.48
CA LEU A 256 -19.33 12.58 -11.07
C LEU A 256 -18.64 11.83 -9.92
N ALA A 257 -17.32 11.64 -9.99
CA ALA A 257 -16.58 10.99 -8.91
C ALA A 257 -16.67 11.76 -7.58
N ILE A 258 -16.58 13.10 -7.65
CA ILE A 258 -16.79 13.97 -6.50
C ILE A 258 -18.21 13.76 -5.96
N GLU A 259 -19.24 13.87 -6.80
CA GLU A 259 -20.63 13.68 -6.42
C GLU A 259 -20.89 12.32 -5.74
N ILE A 260 -20.27 11.24 -6.23
CA ILE A 260 -20.33 9.91 -5.61
C ILE A 260 -19.74 9.95 -4.20
N LEU A 261 -18.58 10.57 -4.02
CA LEU A 261 -17.93 10.72 -2.71
C LEU A 261 -18.76 11.61 -1.76
N GLU A 262 -19.34 12.71 -2.24
CA GLU A 262 -20.14 13.60 -1.39
C GLU A 262 -21.46 12.94 -0.97
N SER A 263 -22.19 12.35 -1.93
CA SER A 263 -23.52 11.77 -1.72
C SER A 263 -23.49 10.48 -0.91
N ARG A 264 -22.51 9.59 -1.14
CA ARG A 264 -22.47 8.26 -0.49
C ARG A 264 -21.61 8.22 0.76
N LEU A 265 -20.54 9.02 0.84
CA LEU A 265 -19.64 9.03 2.00
C LEU A 265 -19.83 10.26 2.91
N GLY A 266 -20.72 11.20 2.55
CA GLY A 266 -20.95 12.42 3.32
C GLY A 266 -19.76 13.38 3.33
N LEU A 267 -18.96 13.36 2.26
CA LEU A 267 -17.74 14.17 2.12
C LEU A 267 -18.05 15.50 1.45
N SER A 268 -18.12 16.61 2.18
CA SER A 268 -18.26 17.93 1.55
C SER A 268 -16.93 18.42 0.97
N LEU A 269 -16.54 18.07 -0.25
CA LEU A 269 -15.25 18.43 -0.89
C LEU A 269 -15.16 19.91 -1.36
N GLY A 270 -16.22 20.69 -1.12
CA GLY A 270 -16.27 22.14 -1.30
C GLY A 270 -15.32 22.93 -0.36
N PRO A 271 -15.16 24.25 -0.60
CA PRO A 271 -14.26 25.11 0.20
C PRO A 271 -14.65 25.16 1.68
N ASN A 272 -15.95 25.18 1.95
CA ASN A 272 -16.55 25.09 3.30
C ASN A 272 -16.71 23.64 3.75
N TYR A 273 -15.65 22.85 3.60
CA TYR A 273 -15.64 21.44 3.98
C TYR A 273 -16.07 21.29 5.44
N ARG A 274 -17.26 20.71 5.60
CA ARG A 274 -17.76 20.12 6.83
C ARG A 274 -17.79 18.63 6.59
N PHE A 275 -16.75 17.93 7.04
CA PHE A 275 -16.81 16.48 7.05
C PHE A 275 -17.89 16.06 8.04
N TRP A 276 -18.76 15.15 7.61
CA TRP A 276 -19.76 14.53 8.47
C TRP A 276 -20.66 15.59 9.07
N ALA A 277 -21.37 16.30 8.18
CA ALA A 277 -22.64 16.88 8.59
C ALA A 277 -23.36 15.78 9.41
N PRO A 278 -23.78 16.06 10.66
CA PRO A 278 -24.43 15.06 11.49
C PRO A 278 -25.49 14.41 10.61
N PRO A 279 -25.48 13.06 10.48
CA PRO A 279 -26.19 12.36 9.43
C PRO A 279 -27.56 13.00 9.34
N THR A 280 -27.80 13.74 8.26
CA THR A 280 -29.12 14.31 8.03
C THR A 280 -30.03 13.10 8.10
N LYS A 281 -31.02 13.10 9.00
CA LYS A 281 -31.85 11.94 9.38
C LYS A 281 -32.49 11.21 8.19
N THR A 282 -32.35 11.76 6.99
CA THR A 282 -32.86 11.34 5.69
C THR A 282 -31.85 10.61 4.80
N GLY A 283 -30.58 10.44 5.21
CA GLY A 283 -29.61 9.67 4.44
C GLY A 283 -29.84 8.15 4.58
N PRO A 284 -29.83 7.35 3.49
CA PRO A 284 -30.10 5.90 3.54
C PRO A 284 -29.08 5.13 4.40
N LEU A 285 -27.90 5.70 4.62
CA LEU A 285 -26.84 5.15 5.48
C LEU A 285 -26.93 5.71 6.91
N GLY A 286 -28.06 5.53 7.59
CA GLY A 286 -28.16 5.75 9.05
C GLY A 286 -27.14 4.94 9.88
N LYS A 287 -26.40 4.04 9.22
CA LYS A 287 -25.23 3.35 9.76
C LYS A 287 -23.98 4.19 9.53
N GLN A 288 -23.37 4.59 10.62
CA GLN A 288 -22.05 5.22 10.69
C GLN A 288 -21.03 4.48 9.80
N ILE A 289 -20.52 5.17 8.79
CA ILE A 289 -19.55 4.61 7.83
C ILE A 289 -18.22 4.38 8.53
N ARG A 290 -17.73 3.13 8.49
CA ARG A 290 -16.40 2.77 9.01
C ARG A 290 -15.49 2.41 7.85
N PHE A 291 -14.30 3.00 7.84
CA PHE A 291 -13.27 2.66 6.85
C PHE A 291 -12.37 1.54 7.37
N ASP A 292 -12.17 0.54 6.52
CA ASP A 292 -11.05 -0.40 6.65
C ASP A 292 -9.73 0.28 6.21
N ALA A 293 -8.59 -0.37 6.45
CA ALA A 293 -7.28 0.16 6.06
C ALA A 293 -7.16 0.42 4.53
N GLY A 294 -7.74 -0.46 3.70
CA GLY A 294 -7.62 -0.37 2.25
C GLY A 294 -8.44 0.79 1.66
N SER A 295 -9.64 1.00 2.17
CA SER A 295 -10.58 2.03 1.76
C SER A 295 -10.12 3.42 2.21
N LEU A 296 -9.61 3.58 3.44
CA LEU A 296 -9.01 4.85 3.88
C LEU A 296 -7.78 5.20 3.03
N SER A 297 -6.89 4.24 2.79
CA SER A 297 -5.73 4.43 1.91
C SER A 297 -6.15 4.85 0.49
N SER A 298 -7.19 4.23 -0.07
CA SER A 298 -7.74 4.60 -1.37
C SER A 298 -8.31 6.02 -1.37
N LEU A 299 -9.00 6.43 -0.30
CA LEU A 299 -9.54 7.78 -0.14
C LEU A 299 -8.45 8.82 -0.12
N LEU A 300 -7.43 8.63 0.72
CA LEU A 300 -6.31 9.55 0.83
C LEU A 300 -5.58 9.69 -0.51
N ARG A 301 -5.36 8.59 -1.25
CA ARG A 301 -4.74 8.64 -2.58
C ARG A 301 -5.60 9.38 -3.61
N MET A 302 -6.91 9.17 -3.63
CA MET A 302 -7.82 9.90 -4.51
C MET A 302 -7.83 11.40 -4.19
N LEU A 303 -7.93 11.76 -2.92
CA LEU A 303 -7.87 13.16 -2.49
C LEU A 303 -6.54 13.82 -2.83
N LEU A 304 -5.42 13.10 -2.71
CA LEU A 304 -4.10 13.57 -3.14
C LEU A 304 -4.05 13.78 -4.66
N GLY A 305 -4.58 12.84 -5.44
CA GLY A 305 -4.68 12.96 -6.90
C GLY A 305 -5.51 14.17 -7.33
N MET A 306 -6.62 14.44 -6.62
CA MET A 306 -7.46 15.63 -6.81
C MET A 306 -6.85 16.92 -6.23
N ARG A 307 -5.65 16.86 -5.62
CA ARG A 307 -4.97 17.98 -4.96
C ARG A 307 -5.78 18.63 -3.84
N LYS A 308 -6.65 17.87 -3.17
CA LYS A 308 -7.49 18.32 -2.04
C LYS A 308 -6.73 18.17 -0.71
N TYR A 309 -5.57 18.80 -0.59
CA TYR A 309 -4.65 18.62 0.54
C TYR A 309 -5.24 19.08 1.88
N SER A 310 -5.93 20.23 1.88
CA SER A 310 -6.58 20.77 3.09
C SER A 310 -7.72 19.88 3.61
N VAL A 311 -8.37 19.13 2.72
CA VAL A 311 -9.39 18.14 3.08
C VAL A 311 -8.73 16.96 3.78
N ILE A 312 -7.59 16.46 3.26
CA ILE A 312 -6.83 15.38 3.90
C ILE A 312 -6.36 15.79 5.30
N CYS A 313 -5.83 17.00 5.46
CA CYS A 313 -5.34 17.46 6.77
C CYS A 313 -6.48 17.51 7.79
N ARG A 314 -7.65 18.04 7.41
CA ARG A 314 -8.84 18.08 8.29
C ARG A 314 -9.39 16.69 8.60
N LEU A 315 -9.48 15.83 7.59
CA LEU A 315 -9.85 14.42 7.75
C LEU A 315 -8.91 13.74 8.75
N TRP A 316 -7.61 13.96 8.63
CA TRP A 316 -6.61 13.36 9.50
C TRP A 316 -6.80 13.81 10.96
N VAL A 317 -7.01 15.10 11.20
CA VAL A 317 -7.27 15.63 12.55
C VAL A 317 -8.51 14.95 13.18
N GLN A 318 -9.58 14.77 12.41
CA GLN A 318 -10.80 14.11 12.89
C GLN A 318 -10.59 12.61 13.17
N VAL A 319 -9.88 11.91 12.27
CA VAL A 319 -9.55 10.50 12.41
C VAL A 319 -8.68 10.25 13.65
N VAL A 320 -7.70 11.12 13.91
CA VAL A 320 -6.85 11.03 15.12
C VAL A 320 -7.65 11.33 16.37
N ALA A 321 -8.56 12.33 16.34
CA ALA A 321 -9.37 12.71 17.50
C ALA A 321 -10.40 11.64 17.90
N ASN A 322 -11.10 11.02 16.94
CA ASN A 322 -12.17 10.05 17.23
C ASN A 322 -12.02 8.76 16.41
N ARG A 323 -10.88 8.07 16.55
CA ARG A 323 -10.53 6.89 15.75
C ARG A 323 -11.64 5.83 15.67
N ASP A 324 -12.23 5.46 16.81
CA ASP A 324 -13.24 4.39 16.88
C ASP A 324 -14.57 4.76 16.21
N LEU A 325 -14.76 6.06 15.92
CA LEU A 325 -15.90 6.55 15.17
C LEU A 325 -15.72 6.29 13.67
N TYR A 326 -14.52 6.51 13.15
CA TYR A 326 -14.27 6.54 11.71
C TYR A 326 -13.75 5.23 11.15
N LEU A 327 -13.06 4.44 11.96
CA LEU A 327 -12.22 3.35 11.47
C LEU A 327 -12.55 2.01 12.13
N GLU A 328 -12.33 0.95 11.38
CA GLU A 328 -12.23 -0.38 11.98
C GLU A 328 -11.05 -0.46 12.96
N ARG A 329 -11.16 -1.34 13.97
CA ARG A 329 -10.08 -1.55 14.95
C ARG A 329 -8.79 -1.91 14.21
N ASP A 330 -7.71 -1.21 14.54
CA ASP A 330 -6.38 -1.44 13.93
C ASP A 330 -6.28 -1.25 12.41
N ALA A 331 -7.17 -0.41 11.84
CA ALA A 331 -7.11 0.01 10.44
C ALA A 331 -5.98 1.01 10.12
N LEU A 332 -5.57 1.85 11.08
CA LEU A 332 -4.46 2.79 10.86
C LEU A 332 -3.11 2.08 10.83
N ASP A 333 -2.29 2.48 9.86
CA ASP A 333 -0.92 2.04 9.66
C ASP A 333 -0.03 3.21 9.18
N PHE A 334 1.27 2.95 9.05
CA PHE A 334 2.27 3.92 8.60
C PHE A 334 2.00 4.47 7.18
N VAL A 335 1.26 3.76 6.32
CA VAL A 335 0.94 4.20 4.96
C VAL A 335 -0.02 5.38 5.01
N HIS A 336 -1.04 5.32 5.86
CA HIS A 336 -1.98 6.42 6.06
C HIS A 336 -1.28 7.68 6.56
N CYS A 337 -0.39 7.53 7.55
CA CYS A 337 0.41 8.64 8.06
C CYS A 337 1.27 9.25 6.96
N GLY A 338 1.95 8.42 6.15
CA GLY A 338 2.75 8.90 5.03
C GLY A 338 1.95 9.70 4.00
N LEU A 339 0.72 9.27 3.67
CA LEU A 339 -0.17 10.02 2.76
C LEU A 339 -0.63 11.35 3.39
N ALA A 340 -0.90 11.37 4.69
CA ALA A 340 -1.24 12.59 5.41
C ALA A 340 -0.05 13.58 5.45
N MET A 341 1.18 13.12 5.68
CA MET A 341 2.40 13.95 5.67
C MET A 341 2.60 14.64 4.33
N VAL A 342 2.38 13.93 3.21
CA VAL A 342 2.48 14.54 1.87
C VAL A 342 1.47 15.68 1.72
N ALA A 343 0.24 15.51 2.21
CA ALA A 343 -0.77 16.57 2.17
C ALA A 343 -0.40 17.75 3.09
N MET A 344 0.11 17.48 4.30
CA MET A 344 0.56 18.51 5.25
C MET A 344 1.70 19.36 4.66
N GLY A 345 2.69 18.72 4.01
CA GLY A 345 3.77 19.44 3.32
C GLY A 345 3.27 20.35 2.19
N LYS A 346 2.23 19.93 1.46
CA LYS A 346 1.57 20.76 0.44
C LYS A 346 0.72 21.90 1.01
N CYS A 347 0.41 21.86 2.30
CA CYS A 347 -0.32 22.89 3.04
C CYS A 347 0.60 23.73 3.93
N ASP A 348 1.91 23.71 3.70
CA ASP A 348 2.92 24.41 4.52
C ASP A 348 2.92 24.01 6.01
N GLY A 349 2.39 22.82 6.34
CA GLY A 349 2.24 22.30 7.70
C GLY A 349 3.37 21.36 8.12
N ILE A 350 4.63 21.82 8.07
CA ILE A 350 5.78 20.98 8.46
C ILE A 350 5.80 20.66 9.96
N ASP A 351 5.32 21.57 10.81
CA ASP A 351 5.20 21.34 12.25
C ASP A 351 4.19 20.20 12.55
N ASP A 352 3.13 20.10 11.74
CA ASP A 352 2.14 19.02 11.85
C ASP A 352 2.74 17.66 11.47
N VAL A 353 3.71 17.64 10.53
CA VAL A 353 4.45 16.43 10.15
C VAL A 353 5.34 15.96 11.30
N GLU A 354 6.08 16.86 11.95
CA GLU A 354 6.90 16.53 13.13
C GLU A 354 6.03 16.04 14.29
N ALA A 355 4.89 16.70 14.54
CA ALA A 355 3.92 16.27 15.55
C ALA A 355 3.33 14.87 15.24
N LEU A 356 3.04 14.59 13.97
CA LEU A 356 2.57 13.27 13.53
C LEU A 356 3.64 12.19 13.73
N LEU A 357 4.92 12.47 13.45
CA LEU A 357 6.01 11.53 13.70
C LEU A 357 6.15 11.21 15.19
N VAL A 358 6.07 12.21 16.07
CA VAL A 358 6.05 12.02 17.52
C VAL A 358 4.88 11.13 17.93
N TRP A 359 3.67 11.43 17.47
CA TRP A 359 2.48 10.63 17.76
C TRP A 359 2.63 9.16 17.30
N MET A 360 3.22 8.93 16.12
CA MET A 360 3.48 7.58 15.61
C MET A 360 4.38 6.78 16.56
N LEU A 361 5.47 7.40 17.04
CA LEU A 361 6.43 6.79 17.97
C LEU A 361 5.79 6.53 19.35
N GLU A 362 5.06 7.52 19.89
CA GLU A 362 4.38 7.43 21.18
C GLU A 362 3.26 6.40 21.20
N SER A 363 2.64 6.11 20.05
CA SER A 363 1.55 5.13 19.96
C SER A 363 1.96 3.71 20.36
N LYS A 364 3.26 3.38 20.28
CA LYS A 364 3.83 2.03 20.51
C LYS A 364 3.17 0.91 19.68
N LYS A 365 2.37 1.24 18.66
CA LYS A 365 1.69 0.25 17.81
C LYS A 365 2.61 -0.17 16.67
N LYS A 366 2.91 -1.46 16.55
CA LYS A 366 3.78 -2.01 15.48
C LYS A 366 3.40 -1.55 14.06
N LYS A 367 2.10 -1.40 13.77
CA LYS A 367 1.59 -0.93 12.46
C LYS A 367 1.85 0.56 12.20
N LEU A 368 2.00 1.36 13.25
CA LEU A 368 2.23 2.81 13.18
C LEU A 368 3.71 3.19 13.35
N LEU A 369 4.59 2.24 13.67
CA LEU A 369 6.02 2.54 13.78
C LEU A 369 6.53 3.11 12.44
N PRO A 370 7.25 4.24 12.48
CA PRO A 370 7.85 4.82 11.28
C PRO A 370 8.72 3.81 10.54
N ARG A 371 8.66 3.84 9.21
CA ARG A 371 9.51 3.05 8.31
C ARG A 371 10.31 3.96 7.40
N THR A 372 11.22 3.40 6.60
CA THR A 372 11.97 4.14 5.59
C THR A 372 11.06 4.95 4.65
N ASP A 373 9.90 4.40 4.22
CA ASP A 373 8.93 5.17 3.41
C ASP A 373 8.33 6.35 4.19
N THR A 374 8.10 6.21 5.50
CA THR A 374 7.64 7.33 6.35
C THR A 374 8.67 8.46 6.37
N LEU A 375 9.96 8.12 6.51
CA LEU A 375 11.05 9.08 6.43
C LEU A 375 11.09 9.76 5.05
N ASP A 376 10.94 9.00 3.96
CA ASP A 376 10.86 9.57 2.60
C ASP A 376 9.72 10.58 2.46
N LYS A 377 8.52 10.29 3.00
CA LYS A 377 7.38 11.22 2.96
C LYS A 377 7.60 12.45 3.81
N ALA A 378 8.22 12.31 4.98
CA ALA A 378 8.53 13.43 5.86
C ALA A 378 9.57 14.36 5.23
N MET A 379 10.61 13.80 4.61
CA MET A 379 11.61 14.56 3.86
C MET A 379 10.97 15.24 2.64
N GLN A 380 10.06 14.55 1.94
CA GLN A 380 9.26 15.16 0.86
C GLN A 380 8.44 16.35 1.36
N ALA A 381 7.79 16.25 2.51
CA ALA A 381 7.04 17.37 3.08
C ALA A 381 7.96 18.56 3.43
N ALA A 382 9.15 18.30 3.98
CA ALA A 382 10.13 19.35 4.27
C ALA A 382 10.64 20.07 3.01
N TRP A 383 10.81 19.32 1.91
CA TRP A 383 11.17 19.90 0.60
C TRP A 383 10.08 20.81 0.05
N GLU A 384 8.82 20.36 0.08
CA GLU A 384 7.68 21.14 -0.43
C GLU A 384 7.50 22.47 0.33
N THR A 385 7.82 22.48 1.62
CA THR A 385 7.80 23.68 2.48
C THR A 385 9.10 24.49 2.43
N ASN A 386 10.13 24.04 1.69
CA ASN A 386 11.48 24.60 1.66
C ASN A 386 12.11 24.76 3.06
N ASN A 387 11.78 23.87 4.00
CA ASN A 387 12.28 23.93 5.38
C ASN A 387 13.45 22.96 5.57
N LEU A 388 14.66 23.41 5.25
CA LEU A 388 15.87 22.61 5.43
C LEU A 388 16.13 22.26 6.90
N SER A 389 15.86 23.17 7.84
CA SER A 389 16.06 22.90 9.26
C SER A 389 15.21 21.70 9.72
N ALA A 390 13.92 21.67 9.37
CA ALA A 390 13.05 20.53 9.67
C ALA A 390 13.55 19.24 9.01
N SER A 391 13.98 19.30 7.74
CA SER A 391 14.55 18.13 7.03
C SER A 391 15.77 17.55 7.76
N LEU A 392 16.69 18.40 8.21
CA LEU A 392 17.87 17.99 8.97
C LEU A 392 17.51 17.45 10.35
N ARG A 393 16.53 18.02 11.05
CA ARG A 393 16.04 17.51 12.34
C ARG A 393 15.43 16.12 12.22
N ILE A 394 14.55 15.94 11.23
CA ILE A 394 13.90 14.65 10.97
C ILE A 394 14.97 13.60 10.64
N LEU A 395 15.91 13.92 9.75
CA LEU A 395 17.01 13.02 9.41
C LEU A 395 17.84 12.66 10.65
N HIS A 396 18.27 13.65 11.43
CA HIS A 396 19.05 13.47 12.65
C HIS A 396 18.33 12.58 13.67
N ALA A 397 17.03 12.83 13.90
CA ALA A 397 16.23 12.09 14.86
C ALA A 397 16.19 10.58 14.55
N PHE A 398 16.03 10.22 13.27
CA PHE A 398 15.93 8.82 12.86
C PHE A 398 17.26 8.12 12.56
N THR A 399 18.34 8.86 12.32
CA THR A 399 19.65 8.27 11.97
C THR A 399 20.68 8.31 13.09
N HIS A 400 20.40 9.05 14.17
CA HIS A 400 21.32 9.27 15.30
C HIS A 400 22.69 9.81 14.89
N ILE A 401 22.74 10.55 13.78
CA ILE A 401 23.94 11.25 13.34
C ILE A 401 24.31 12.31 14.39
N PRO A 402 25.59 12.53 14.71
CA PRO A 402 25.99 13.63 15.60
C PRO A 402 25.49 14.99 15.08
N HIS A 403 25.05 15.89 15.97
CA HIS A 403 24.46 17.18 15.59
C HIS A 403 25.48 18.26 15.21
N ASP A 404 26.76 18.10 15.62
CA ASP A 404 27.79 19.14 15.57
C ASP A 404 27.87 19.80 14.19
N ASN A 405 27.69 21.11 14.10
CA ASN A 405 27.75 21.91 12.86
C ASN A 405 26.63 21.67 11.82
N ILE A 406 25.70 20.72 12.03
CA ILE A 406 24.59 20.46 11.08
C ILE A 406 23.36 21.29 11.47
N LEU A 407 22.96 21.23 12.74
CA LEU A 407 21.80 21.95 13.26
C LEU A 407 22.27 23.03 14.24
N PRO A 408 21.70 24.26 14.20
CA PRO A 408 21.94 25.23 15.25
C PRO A 408 21.34 24.71 16.57
N ALA A 409 21.97 25.00 17.70
CA ALA A 409 21.53 24.53 19.02
C ALA A 409 20.07 24.90 19.35
N THR A 410 19.59 26.02 18.79
CA THR A 410 18.21 26.51 18.95
C THR A 410 17.16 25.65 18.23
N ASP A 411 17.55 24.87 17.21
CA ASP A 411 16.64 24.05 16.41
C ASP A 411 16.49 22.64 16.99
N LEU A 412 17.16 22.28 18.08
CA LEU A 412 16.98 20.97 18.73
C LEU A 412 15.65 20.93 19.50
N THR A 413 14.52 20.96 18.78
CA THR A 413 13.22 20.66 19.35
C THR A 413 13.24 19.23 19.89
N MET A 414 13.20 19.10 21.22
CA MET A 414 13.35 17.85 21.98
C MET A 414 12.32 16.73 21.71
N PRO A 415 11.04 16.98 21.36
CA PRO A 415 10.04 15.90 21.33
C PRO A 415 10.37 14.80 20.34
N LEU A 416 10.64 15.14 19.07
CA LEU A 416 10.93 14.16 18.03
C LEU A 416 12.25 13.43 18.28
N LEU A 417 13.28 14.16 18.73
CA LEU A 417 14.58 13.55 19.00
C LEU A 417 14.50 12.54 20.14
N SER A 418 13.81 12.88 21.24
CA SER A 418 13.62 11.97 22.37
C SER A 418 12.78 10.75 22.00
N ALA A 419 11.72 10.93 21.21
CA ALA A 419 10.84 9.83 20.81
C ALA A 419 11.51 8.87 19.81
N ALA A 420 12.38 9.37 18.91
CA ALA A 420 12.95 8.57 17.83
C ALA A 420 14.15 7.69 18.28
N GLN A 421 14.70 7.90 19.48
CA GLN A 421 15.82 7.11 20.02
C GLN A 421 15.60 5.60 20.01
N THR A 422 14.34 5.15 20.05
CA THR A 422 13.99 3.73 20.07
C THR A 422 13.82 3.12 18.67
N CYS A 423 13.92 3.91 17.60
CA CYS A 423 13.61 3.46 16.24
C CYS A 423 14.59 4.05 15.20
N PRO A 424 15.85 3.62 15.19
CA PRO A 424 16.79 4.02 14.15
C PRO A 424 16.32 3.52 12.79
N LEU A 425 16.33 4.41 11.79
CA LEU A 425 16.00 4.10 10.40
C LEU A 425 17.19 4.42 9.50
N LYS A 426 17.44 3.54 8.54
CA LYS A 426 18.35 3.82 7.43
C LYS A 426 17.62 4.68 6.39
N PRO A 427 18.12 5.86 6.03
CA PRO A 427 17.49 6.71 5.04
C PRO A 427 17.64 6.10 3.64
N SER A 428 16.60 6.20 2.82
CA SER A 428 16.67 5.77 1.43
C SER A 428 17.44 6.79 0.58
N THR A 429 17.89 6.38 -0.60
CA THR A 429 18.42 7.28 -1.63
C THR A 429 17.43 8.40 -1.98
N ARG A 430 16.12 8.13 -1.92
CA ARG A 430 15.08 9.13 -2.15
C ARG A 430 15.08 10.19 -1.06
N ALA A 431 15.09 9.82 0.23
CA ALA A 431 15.17 10.77 1.34
C ALA A 431 16.40 11.69 1.23
N LEU A 432 17.56 11.12 0.91
CA LEU A 432 18.82 11.87 0.75
C LEU A 432 18.79 12.80 -0.48
N CYS A 433 18.19 12.34 -1.58
CA CYS A 433 17.96 13.16 -2.77
C CYS A 433 17.05 14.35 -2.45
N THR A 434 15.95 14.11 -1.72
CA THR A 434 15.01 15.15 -1.32
C THR A 434 15.61 16.14 -0.32
N LEU A 435 16.51 15.72 0.57
CA LEU A 435 17.29 16.64 1.40
C LEU A 435 18.10 17.62 0.54
N LEU A 436 18.82 17.11 -0.45
CA LEU A 436 19.62 17.95 -1.35
C LEU A 436 18.73 18.91 -2.17
N GLN A 437 17.58 18.44 -2.65
CA GLN A 437 16.61 19.29 -3.34
C GLN A 437 16.10 20.42 -2.43
N THR A 438 15.88 20.14 -1.14
CA THR A 438 15.51 21.15 -0.14
C THR A 438 16.62 22.18 0.07
N ALA A 439 17.87 21.73 0.18
CA ALA A 439 19.01 22.64 0.30
C ALA A 439 19.20 23.51 -0.95
N GLN A 440 19.01 22.92 -2.13
CA GLN A 440 19.08 23.59 -3.42
C GLN A 440 17.97 24.64 -3.58
N SER A 441 16.75 24.36 -3.12
CA SER A 441 15.62 25.29 -3.19
C SER A 441 15.77 26.47 -2.24
N VAL A 442 16.38 26.26 -1.06
CA VAL A 442 16.79 27.34 -0.15
C VAL A 442 17.87 28.23 -0.80
N GLY A 443 18.77 27.64 -1.58
CA GLY A 443 19.68 28.36 -2.47
C GLY A 443 20.84 29.11 -1.78
N THR A 444 21.05 28.90 -0.48
CA THR A 444 22.18 29.48 0.26
C THR A 444 23.35 28.50 0.31
N ALA A 445 24.59 28.99 0.19
CA ALA A 445 25.77 28.12 0.25
C ALA A 445 25.83 27.33 1.57
N ARG A 446 25.52 27.99 2.69
CA ARG A 446 25.45 27.36 4.01
C ARG A 446 24.36 26.28 4.12
N ALA A 447 23.28 26.38 3.35
CA ALA A 447 22.27 25.32 3.29
C ALA A 447 22.81 24.09 2.55
N LEU A 448 23.47 24.29 1.41
CA LEU A 448 24.11 23.22 0.64
C LEU A 448 25.19 22.50 1.46
N GLU A 449 26.07 23.27 2.10
CA GLU A 449 27.14 22.76 2.95
C GLU A 449 26.59 21.91 4.11
N ARG A 450 25.58 22.40 4.84
CA ARG A 450 24.94 21.62 5.92
C ARG A 450 24.31 20.32 5.43
N ALA A 451 23.67 20.33 4.26
CA ALA A 451 23.11 19.12 3.67
C ALA A 451 24.21 18.13 3.27
N LEU A 452 25.31 18.59 2.67
CA LEU A 452 26.46 17.74 2.34
C LEU A 452 27.14 17.17 3.59
N LEU A 453 27.31 17.98 4.64
CA LEU A 453 27.82 17.53 5.94
C LEU A 453 26.92 16.44 6.53
N ALA A 454 25.61 16.63 6.51
CA ALA A 454 24.67 15.60 6.96
C ALA A 454 24.82 14.30 6.15
N LEU A 455 24.86 14.38 4.82
CA LEU A 455 25.09 13.21 3.96
C LEU A 455 26.41 12.49 4.25
N SER A 456 27.47 13.24 4.57
CA SER A 456 28.77 12.67 4.88
C SER A 456 28.74 11.78 6.12
N ARG A 457 27.91 12.17 7.10
CA ARG A 457 27.75 11.42 8.35
C ARG A 457 26.74 10.28 8.26
N VAL A 458 25.68 10.42 7.46
CA VAL A 458 24.76 9.30 7.17
C VAL A 458 25.55 8.13 6.56
N GLY A 459 26.53 8.46 5.72
CA GLY A 459 27.16 7.51 4.81
C GLY A 459 26.25 7.29 3.61
N CYS A 460 26.70 7.73 2.43
CA CYS A 460 26.01 7.41 1.19
C CYS A 460 26.57 6.10 0.65
N ALA A 461 25.73 5.06 0.50
CA ALA A 461 26.14 3.78 -0.08
C ALA A 461 26.76 3.92 -1.50
N LEU A 462 26.41 5.00 -2.23
CA LEU A 462 26.99 5.31 -3.54
C LEU A 462 28.40 5.90 -3.48
N LEU A 463 28.80 6.42 -2.31
CA LEU A 463 30.11 7.03 -2.06
C LEU A 463 31.02 6.15 -1.17
N GLN A 464 30.52 4.97 -0.77
CA GLN A 464 31.27 3.94 -0.08
C GLN A 464 32.31 3.33 -1.04
N THR A 465 33.44 2.89 -0.48
CA THR A 465 34.51 2.26 -1.29
C THR A 465 33.99 0.97 -1.95
N GLU A 466 34.56 0.54 -3.08
CA GLU A 466 34.14 -0.71 -3.76
C GLU A 466 34.14 -1.92 -2.82
N THR A 467 35.07 -1.95 -1.87
CA THR A 467 35.18 -2.95 -0.81
C THR A 467 33.97 -2.93 0.13
N GLU A 468 33.53 -1.75 0.55
CA GLU A 468 32.33 -1.57 1.40
C GLU A 468 31.04 -1.89 0.62
N ALA A 469 30.96 -1.46 -0.64
CA ALA A 469 29.81 -1.72 -1.50
C ALA A 469 29.61 -3.21 -1.78
N ARG A 470 30.70 -3.97 -2.00
CA ARG A 470 30.65 -5.43 -2.17
C ARG A 470 30.18 -6.13 -0.89
N ALA A 471 30.69 -5.73 0.27
CA ALA A 471 30.25 -6.28 1.55
C ALA A 471 28.75 -6.01 1.82
N ALA A 472 28.29 -4.78 1.56
CA ALA A 472 26.88 -4.40 1.73
C ALA A 472 25.95 -5.18 0.77
N HIS A 473 26.36 -5.34 -0.49
CA HIS A 473 25.58 -6.08 -1.49
C HIS A 473 25.49 -7.59 -1.15
N GLU A 474 26.51 -8.15 -0.50
CA GLU A 474 26.49 -9.55 -0.07
C GLU A 474 25.52 -9.78 1.08
N VAL A 475 25.44 -8.83 2.04
CA VAL A 475 24.45 -8.84 3.13
C VAL A 475 23.03 -8.72 2.59
N GLU A 476 22.79 -7.77 1.69
CA GLU A 476 21.46 -7.55 1.09
C GLU A 476 20.99 -8.77 0.26
N ARG A 477 21.89 -9.42 -0.49
CA ARG A 477 21.57 -10.67 -1.19
C ARG A 477 21.19 -11.81 -0.24
N ARG A 478 21.75 -11.86 0.98
CA ARG A 478 21.37 -12.88 1.98
C ARG A 478 19.99 -12.59 2.57
N GLU A 479 19.65 -11.32 2.83
CA GLU A 479 18.32 -10.91 3.32
C GLU A 479 17.21 -11.12 2.29
N ILE A 480 17.45 -10.76 1.02
CA ILE A 480 16.48 -10.96 -0.07
C ILE A 480 16.23 -12.45 -0.31
N ARG A 481 17.27 -13.30 -0.22
CA ARG A 481 17.12 -14.76 -0.33
C ARG A 481 16.30 -15.36 0.82
N SER A 482 16.29 -14.72 1.99
CA SER A 482 15.49 -15.15 3.15
C SER A 482 14.03 -14.70 3.10
N SER A 483 13.69 -13.70 2.28
CA SER A 483 12.36 -13.08 2.20
C SER A 483 11.69 -13.33 0.84
N THR A 484 11.31 -14.59 0.59
CA THR A 484 10.18 -15.02 -0.28
C THR A 484 9.94 -14.31 -1.63
N GLY A 485 10.37 -14.95 -2.73
CA GLY A 485 9.46 -15.63 -3.68
C GLY A 485 8.36 -14.89 -4.48
N VAL A 486 8.31 -13.56 -4.56
CA VAL A 486 7.30 -12.85 -5.40
C VAL A 486 7.93 -11.85 -6.37
N SER A 487 7.44 -11.87 -7.61
CA SER A 487 7.81 -11.06 -8.79
C SER A 487 7.54 -9.53 -8.65
N VAL A 488 7.85 -8.92 -7.51
CA VAL A 488 7.79 -7.44 -7.30
C VAL A 488 9.13 -6.78 -7.66
N ALA A 489 10.19 -7.57 -7.83
CA ALA A 489 11.56 -7.09 -7.99
C ALA A 489 11.79 -6.17 -9.22
N SER A 490 11.02 -6.29 -10.31
CA SER A 490 11.32 -5.53 -11.54
C SER A 490 10.95 -4.04 -11.43
N PHE A 491 9.81 -3.71 -10.82
CA PHE A 491 9.38 -2.31 -10.64
C PHE A 491 10.32 -1.60 -9.66
N ASP A 492 10.63 -2.26 -8.55
CA ASP A 492 11.49 -1.71 -7.49
C ASP A 492 12.90 -1.40 -8.01
N LEU A 493 13.50 -2.26 -8.85
CA LEU A 493 14.81 -2.00 -9.44
C LEU A 493 14.82 -0.79 -10.38
N SER A 494 13.76 -0.62 -11.19
CA SER A 494 13.65 0.54 -12.10
C SER A 494 13.47 1.85 -11.33
N PHE A 495 12.67 1.81 -10.27
CA PHE A 495 12.39 2.93 -9.39
C PHE A 495 13.64 3.32 -8.58
N GLU A 496 14.36 2.34 -8.04
CA GLU A 496 15.62 2.57 -7.33
C GLU A 496 16.68 3.15 -8.28
N ARG A 497 16.80 2.61 -9.51
CA ARG A 497 17.72 3.13 -10.53
C ARG A 497 17.40 4.58 -10.88
N TYR A 498 16.12 4.94 -11.00
CA TYR A 498 15.70 6.32 -11.22
C TYR A 498 16.16 7.25 -10.08
N TRP A 499 15.89 6.90 -8.82
CA TRP A 499 16.28 7.72 -7.68
C TRP A 499 17.80 7.80 -7.48
N ARG A 500 18.52 6.73 -7.82
CA ARG A 500 19.99 6.71 -7.84
C ARG A 500 20.55 7.72 -8.84
N ARG A 501 20.04 7.72 -10.08
CA ARG A 501 20.42 8.72 -11.10
C ARG A 501 20.04 10.13 -10.65
N GLN A 502 18.82 10.34 -10.12
CA GLN A 502 18.42 11.66 -9.61
C GLN A 502 19.32 12.14 -8.47
N TYR A 503 19.67 11.25 -7.54
CA TYR A 503 20.57 11.56 -6.44
C TYR A 503 21.95 12.00 -6.95
N ILE A 504 22.57 11.25 -7.87
CA ILE A 504 23.86 11.61 -8.46
C ILE A 504 23.75 12.93 -9.23
N TRP A 505 22.68 13.12 -9.99
CA TRP A 505 22.45 14.36 -10.74
C TRP A 505 22.39 15.58 -9.82
N ILE A 506 21.64 15.49 -8.72
CA ILE A 506 21.45 16.60 -7.79
C ILE A 506 22.72 16.81 -6.95
N LEU A 507 23.35 15.73 -6.50
CA LEU A 507 24.59 15.81 -5.73
C LEU A 507 25.70 16.50 -6.51
N THR A 508 25.88 16.14 -7.79
CA THR A 508 26.87 16.81 -8.65
C THR A 508 26.54 18.29 -8.86
N ASP A 509 25.27 18.67 -9.02
CA ASP A 509 24.89 20.08 -9.14
C ASP A 509 25.18 20.86 -7.85
N VAL A 510 24.90 20.25 -6.70
CA VAL A 510 25.19 20.84 -5.39
C VAL A 510 26.69 20.99 -5.19
N LEU A 511 27.49 19.98 -5.53
CA LEU A 511 28.96 20.03 -5.44
C LEU A 511 29.55 21.10 -6.37
N ASP A 512 29.07 21.18 -7.62
CA ASP A 512 29.53 22.19 -8.59
C ASP A 512 29.24 23.62 -8.09
N ARG A 513 28.12 23.83 -7.36
CA ARG A 513 27.78 25.14 -6.78
C ARG A 513 28.60 25.49 -5.53
N VAL A 514 28.88 24.50 -4.69
CA VAL A 514 29.69 24.69 -3.47
C VAL A 514 31.16 24.91 -3.83
N GLY A 515 31.71 24.11 -4.75
CA GLY A 515 33.11 24.16 -5.18
C GLY A 515 33.53 25.43 -5.91
N ARG A 516 32.59 26.30 -6.30
CA ARG A 516 32.92 27.64 -6.84
C ARG A 516 33.47 28.60 -5.80
N LYS A 517 33.35 28.28 -4.51
CA LYS A 517 33.95 29.07 -3.43
C LYS A 517 35.32 28.49 -3.12
N LYS A 518 36.37 29.30 -3.31
CA LYS A 518 37.79 28.91 -3.23
C LYS A 518 38.24 28.37 -1.85
N ASP A 519 37.44 28.54 -0.80
CA ASP A 519 37.92 28.36 0.57
C ASP A 519 37.85 26.90 1.08
N ASP A 520 37.12 25.99 0.41
CA ASP A 520 36.91 24.60 0.84
C ASP A 520 37.11 23.55 -0.28
N GLU A 521 38.17 23.69 -1.07
CA GLU A 521 38.37 22.82 -2.26
C GLU A 521 38.67 21.35 -1.92
N GLY A 522 39.14 21.00 -0.72
CA GLY A 522 39.65 19.66 -0.43
C GLY A 522 38.59 18.55 -0.34
N GLN A 523 37.59 18.70 0.54
CA GLN A 523 36.63 17.63 0.84
C GLN A 523 35.66 17.39 -0.31
N TRP A 524 35.12 18.45 -0.90
CA TRP A 524 34.09 18.37 -1.94
C TRP A 524 34.63 17.87 -3.28
N LYS A 525 35.90 18.16 -3.58
CA LYS A 525 36.59 17.60 -4.75
C LYS A 525 36.69 16.08 -4.66
N SER A 526 37.08 15.55 -3.50
CA SER A 526 37.12 14.10 -3.27
C SER A 526 35.76 13.42 -3.53
N TRP A 527 34.65 14.09 -3.19
CA TRP A 527 33.31 13.56 -3.47
C TRP A 527 32.98 13.55 -4.96
N ARG A 528 33.34 14.61 -5.69
CA ARG A 528 33.17 14.68 -7.14
C ARG A 528 33.94 13.56 -7.82
N ASP A 529 35.21 13.35 -7.44
CA ASP A 529 36.07 12.31 -7.97
C ASP A 529 35.49 10.90 -7.74
N ARG A 530 34.92 10.64 -6.55
CA ARG A 530 34.23 9.36 -6.27
C ARG A 530 33.01 9.14 -7.14
N ILE A 531 32.24 10.19 -7.41
CA ILE A 531 31.07 10.10 -8.31
C ILE A 531 31.53 9.80 -9.73
N ASP A 532 32.57 10.48 -10.21
CA ASP A 532 33.10 10.26 -11.56
C ASP A 532 33.64 8.82 -11.70
N LYS A 533 34.38 8.33 -10.70
CA LYS A 533 34.81 6.93 -10.63
C LYS A 533 33.62 5.95 -10.59
N HIS A 534 32.57 6.27 -9.83
CA HIS A 534 31.36 5.44 -9.80
C HIS A 534 30.67 5.39 -11.17
N LEU A 535 30.56 6.52 -11.86
CA LEU A 535 29.97 6.60 -13.19
C LEU A 535 30.80 5.81 -14.22
N GLU A 536 32.13 5.86 -14.12
CA GLU A 536 33.06 5.05 -14.92
C GLU A 536 32.82 3.55 -14.72
N VAL A 537 32.81 3.08 -13.47
CA VAL A 537 32.61 1.67 -13.14
C VAL A 537 31.21 1.19 -13.53
N SER A 538 30.20 2.05 -13.41
CA SER A 538 28.82 1.70 -13.75
C SER A 538 28.58 1.52 -15.26
N GLY A 539 29.46 2.06 -16.11
CA GLY A 539 29.32 2.05 -17.56
C GLY A 539 28.17 2.92 -18.10
N ASP A 540 27.58 3.81 -17.28
CA ASP A 540 26.47 4.68 -17.68
C ASP A 540 26.97 5.94 -18.42
N VAL A 541 27.59 5.73 -19.58
CA VAL A 541 28.27 6.77 -20.38
C VAL A 541 27.33 7.91 -20.73
N GLU A 542 26.09 7.60 -21.14
CA GLU A 542 25.08 8.63 -21.49
C GLU A 542 24.80 9.57 -20.32
N PHE A 543 24.61 9.01 -19.11
CA PHE A 543 24.31 9.80 -17.93
C PHE A 543 25.50 10.66 -17.49
N ARG A 544 26.73 10.11 -17.58
CA ARG A 544 27.96 10.88 -17.35
C ARG A 544 28.08 12.07 -18.31
N THR A 545 27.94 11.84 -19.61
CA THR A 545 28.03 12.91 -20.63
C THR A 545 27.02 14.02 -20.37
N ARG A 546 25.81 13.69 -19.91
CA ARG A 546 24.79 14.68 -19.54
C ARG A 546 25.19 15.54 -18.33
N ILE A 547 25.84 14.96 -17.33
CA ILE A 547 26.35 15.70 -16.16
C ILE A 547 27.48 16.64 -16.59
N GLU A 548 28.40 16.17 -17.41
CA GLU A 548 29.52 16.96 -17.93
C GLU A 548 29.03 18.13 -18.79
N ALA A 549 28.11 17.87 -19.72
CA ALA A 549 27.52 18.90 -20.57
C ALA A 549 26.84 20.02 -19.75
N ARG A 550 26.14 19.66 -18.67
CA ARG A 550 25.55 20.65 -17.73
C ARG A 550 26.63 21.49 -17.06
N SER A 551 27.66 20.84 -16.51
CA SER A 551 28.76 21.53 -15.83
C SER A 551 29.48 22.52 -16.75
N MET A 552 29.70 22.15 -18.01
CA MET A 552 30.29 23.01 -19.04
C MET A 552 29.37 24.17 -19.45
N GLY A 553 28.08 23.90 -19.67
CA GLY A 553 27.11 24.94 -20.05
C GLY A 553 26.93 26.04 -18.99
N GLU A 554 27.04 25.69 -17.71
CA GLU A 554 27.03 26.69 -16.64
C GLU A 554 28.30 27.54 -16.61
N LYS A 555 29.49 26.97 -16.89
CA LYS A 555 30.74 27.75 -16.96
C LYS A 555 30.66 28.83 -18.04
N VAL A 556 30.21 28.45 -19.24
CA VAL A 556 30.02 29.39 -20.37
C VAL A 556 29.02 30.49 -20.03
N SER A 557 27.91 30.16 -19.37
CA SER A 557 26.89 31.15 -18.98
C SER A 557 27.38 32.16 -17.95
N ILE A 558 28.36 31.78 -17.11
CA ILE A 558 28.94 32.66 -16.08
C ILE A 558 30.02 33.55 -16.69
N GLU A 559 30.85 33.01 -17.58
CA GLU A 559 31.85 33.78 -18.32
C GLU A 559 31.17 34.84 -19.20
N ALA A 560 30.12 34.46 -19.93
CA ALA A 560 29.30 35.41 -20.71
C ALA A 560 28.50 36.40 -19.83
N GLY A 561 28.20 36.04 -18.59
CA GLY A 561 27.41 36.83 -17.66
C GLY A 561 28.20 37.88 -16.86
N LYS A 562 29.53 37.90 -16.96
CA LYS A 562 30.39 38.88 -16.27
C LYS A 562 30.43 40.25 -16.93
N ASP A 563 29.99 40.39 -18.18
CA ASP A 563 30.06 41.66 -18.90
C ASP A 563 28.77 42.51 -18.88
N ASP A 564 27.60 41.99 -18.47
CA ASP A 564 26.38 42.78 -18.71
C ASP A 564 25.15 42.49 -17.81
N ARG A 565 25.23 42.76 -16.49
CA ARG A 565 24.00 42.83 -15.65
C ARG A 565 24.02 43.92 -14.57
N PRO A 566 23.04 44.83 -14.66
CA PRO A 566 22.09 45.00 -13.56
C PRO A 566 20.61 44.84 -13.98
N GLN A 567 19.74 44.60 -12.99
CA GLN A 567 18.26 44.80 -12.97
C GLN A 567 17.24 43.69 -13.33
N ARG A 568 17.52 42.60 -14.07
CA ARG A 568 16.39 41.76 -14.58
C ARG A 568 15.75 40.73 -13.63
N ARG A 569 16.25 40.50 -12.41
CA ARG A 569 15.80 39.38 -11.54
C ARG A 569 14.67 39.69 -10.54
N GLN A 570 14.21 40.94 -10.42
CA GLN A 570 13.16 41.28 -9.43
C GLN A 570 11.71 41.16 -9.94
N LYS A 571 11.47 41.09 -11.26
CA LYS A 571 10.11 41.08 -11.84
C LYS A 571 9.39 39.73 -11.87
N SER A 572 10.07 38.59 -11.66
CA SER A 572 9.41 37.27 -11.74
C SER A 572 8.78 36.77 -10.43
N ARG A 573 8.96 37.48 -9.31
CA ARG A 573 8.34 37.11 -8.01
C ARG A 573 7.00 37.80 -7.73
N ILE A 574 6.66 38.88 -8.44
CA ILE A 574 5.38 39.61 -8.25
C ILE A 574 4.24 38.95 -9.05
N SER A 575 4.51 38.22 -10.13
CA SER A 575 3.47 37.57 -10.94
C SER A 575 2.86 36.31 -10.31
N LYS A 576 3.49 35.73 -9.28
CA LYS A 576 2.99 34.51 -8.59
C LYS A 576 2.10 34.79 -7.38
N ALA A 577 1.96 36.07 -6.98
CA ALA A 577 1.05 36.50 -5.91
C ALA A 577 -0.29 37.07 -6.42
N ARG A 578 -0.50 37.12 -7.75
CA ARG A 578 -1.73 37.67 -8.38
C ARG A 578 -2.60 36.63 -9.09
N SER A 579 -2.22 35.34 -9.10
CA SER A 579 -3.02 34.28 -9.74
C SER A 579 -4.04 33.59 -8.82
N ASP A 580 -4.14 33.97 -7.54
CA ASP A 580 -5.06 33.36 -6.57
C ASP A 580 -6.34 34.20 -6.30
N GLU A 581 -6.58 35.30 -7.04
CA GLU A 581 -7.79 36.14 -6.85
C GLU A 581 -8.71 36.31 -8.07
N SER A 582 -8.42 35.71 -9.23
CA SER A 582 -9.34 35.76 -10.39
C SER A 582 -10.07 34.42 -10.60
N GLY A 583 -10.86 34.03 -9.59
CA GLY A 583 -11.86 32.96 -9.66
C GLY A 583 -13.29 33.49 -9.64
N LYS A 584 -13.55 34.64 -10.28
CA LYS A 584 -14.88 35.22 -10.47
C LYS A 584 -15.12 35.50 -11.96
N SER A 585 -15.79 34.58 -12.62
CA SER A 585 -16.69 34.80 -13.77
C SER A 585 -17.44 33.49 -13.98
N LEU A 586 -18.67 33.37 -13.45
CA LEU A 586 -19.90 33.42 -14.24
C LEU A 586 -19.85 32.45 -15.42
N PHE A 587 -20.52 31.29 -15.30
CA PHE A 587 -21.07 30.57 -16.44
C PHE A 587 -22.30 29.75 -16.02
N LEU A 588 -23.39 30.01 -16.74
CA LEU A 588 -24.39 29.04 -17.16
C LEU A 588 -23.71 27.83 -17.83
#